data_AF-S7W5R1-F1
#
_entry.id   AF-S7W5R1-F1
#
_cell.length_a   1.000
_cell.length_b   1.000
_cell.length_c   1.000
_cell.angle_alpha   90.00
_cell.angle_beta   90.00
_cell.angle_gamma   90.00
#
_symmetry.space_group_name_H-M   'P 1'
#
loop_
_entity.id
_entity.type
_entity.pdbx_description
1 polymer ?
#
loop_
_entity_poly.entity_id
_entity_poly.type
_entity_poly.pdbx_seq_one_letter_code
_entity_poly.pdbx_strand_id
1 'polypeptide(L)'
;MLNFILPDNPSPQTLLLCKDLKAIMNGNDMNIKISEDCKKPFRFILLSGDEKIIFRIIEYKSTSELRRASIKQNNRELVVSNFTSELGNIIVNWFIKIFPITNNNTNEIISLTNSEDYIFLRVNRYKIESKENVILQDIGFHMTLRVERIKLGTQNMKIKFKEKHKILTEK
;
A
#
# COMPACT_ATOMS: atom_id res chain seq x y z
N MET A 1 7.57 3.95 -17.05
CA MET A 1 7.00 2.64 -16.68
C MET A 1 7.45 2.30 -15.28
N LEU A 2 6.54 1.84 -14.41
CA LEU A 2 6.86 1.42 -13.04
C LEU A 2 7.74 0.16 -13.09
N ASN A 3 8.99 0.24 -12.59
CA ASN A 3 9.88 -0.92 -12.57
C ASN A 3 9.93 -1.56 -11.18
N PHE A 4 9.82 -2.88 -11.15
CA PHE A 4 9.96 -3.67 -9.92
C PHE A 4 11.38 -4.20 -9.80
N ILE A 5 12.03 -3.90 -8.68
CA ILE A 5 13.33 -4.45 -8.30
C ILE A 5 13.06 -5.55 -7.26
N LEU A 6 13.26 -6.80 -7.66
CA LEU A 6 13.02 -7.98 -6.83
C LEU A 6 14.35 -8.63 -6.41
N PRO A 7 14.36 -9.51 -5.40
CA PRO A 7 15.50 -10.38 -5.12
C PRO A 7 15.80 -11.32 -6.31
N ASP A 8 17.02 -11.83 -6.39
CA ASP A 8 17.45 -12.71 -7.50
C ASP A 8 16.59 -13.99 -7.64
N ASN A 9 16.13 -14.53 -6.51
CA ASN A 9 15.23 -15.68 -6.45
C ASN A 9 14.02 -15.37 -5.55
N PRO A 10 13.01 -14.64 -6.09
CA PRO A 10 11.86 -14.20 -5.33
C PRO A 10 10.94 -15.36 -4.96
N SER A 11 10.45 -15.35 -3.74
CA SER A 11 9.45 -16.31 -3.25
C SER A 11 8.13 -16.21 -4.02
N PRO A 12 7.31 -17.29 -4.01
CA PRO A 12 5.97 -17.26 -4.58
C PRO A 12 5.09 -16.13 -4.00
N GLN A 13 5.22 -15.82 -2.71
CA GLN A 13 4.49 -14.73 -2.08
C GLN A 13 4.91 -13.35 -2.62
N THR A 14 6.21 -13.13 -2.87
CA THR A 14 6.70 -11.88 -3.50
C THR A 14 6.23 -11.74 -4.94
N LEU A 15 6.16 -12.84 -5.69
CA LEU A 15 5.62 -12.82 -7.05
C LEU A 15 4.12 -12.48 -7.06
N LEU A 16 3.34 -13.07 -6.14
CA LEU A 16 1.92 -12.73 -5.96
C LEU A 16 1.75 -11.26 -5.58
N LEU A 17 2.56 -10.77 -4.64
CA LEU A 17 2.55 -9.37 -4.24
C LEU A 17 2.85 -8.45 -5.43
N CYS A 18 3.86 -8.76 -6.22
CA CYS A 18 4.20 -7.98 -7.41
C CYS A 18 3.05 -7.97 -8.43
N LYS A 19 2.38 -9.10 -8.65
CA LYS A 19 1.21 -9.20 -9.52
C LYS A 19 0.05 -8.34 -9.00
N ASP A 20 -0.25 -8.43 -7.72
CA ASP A 20 -1.31 -7.67 -7.04
C ASP A 20 -1.04 -6.15 -7.10
N LEU A 21 0.21 -5.72 -6.87
CA LEU A 21 0.61 -4.32 -6.96
C LEU A 21 0.55 -3.79 -8.40
N LYS A 22 1.01 -4.57 -9.38
CA LYS A 22 0.93 -4.23 -10.81
C LYS A 22 -0.51 -4.04 -11.29
N ALA A 23 -1.48 -4.71 -10.67
CA ALA A 23 -2.88 -4.55 -11.03
C ALA A 23 -3.44 -3.17 -10.67
N ILE A 24 -2.85 -2.49 -9.67
CA ILE A 24 -3.37 -1.22 -9.14
C ILE A 24 -2.46 -0.01 -9.37
N MET A 25 -1.16 -0.20 -9.61
CA MET A 25 -0.18 0.89 -9.75
C MET A 25 0.22 1.12 -11.21
N ASN A 26 0.23 2.39 -11.62
CA ASN A 26 0.59 2.84 -12.97
C ASN A 26 1.49 4.10 -12.91
N GLY A 27 2.44 4.13 -11.96
CA GLY A 27 3.35 5.26 -11.79
C GLY A 27 4.37 5.41 -12.92
N ASN A 28 4.62 6.65 -13.31
CA ASN A 28 5.77 7.02 -14.12
C ASN A 28 6.92 7.48 -13.20
N ASP A 29 8.16 7.20 -13.60
CA ASP A 29 9.39 7.68 -12.95
C ASP A 29 9.64 7.27 -11.50
N MET A 30 8.94 6.24 -11.01
CA MET A 30 9.18 5.62 -9.71
C MET A 30 9.51 4.14 -9.85
N ASN A 31 10.50 3.68 -9.08
CA ASN A 31 10.84 2.26 -8.97
C ASN A 31 10.32 1.72 -7.63
N ILE A 32 9.80 0.50 -7.66
CA ILE A 32 9.34 -0.21 -6.48
C ILE A 32 10.31 -1.35 -6.20
N LYS A 33 10.97 -1.35 -5.05
CA LYS A 33 11.80 -2.46 -4.60
C LYS A 33 11.09 -3.24 -3.52
N ILE A 34 11.06 -4.57 -3.67
CA ILE A 34 10.60 -5.49 -2.63
C ILE A 34 11.81 -6.23 -2.07
N SER A 35 11.94 -6.26 -0.74
CA SER A 35 12.90 -7.15 -0.08
C SER A 35 12.19 -8.30 0.61
N GLU A 36 12.90 -9.40 0.81
CA GLU A 36 12.40 -10.54 1.56
C GLU A 36 13.12 -10.69 2.89
N ASP A 37 12.42 -11.35 3.82
CA ASP A 37 12.97 -11.96 5.01
C ASP A 37 12.35 -13.35 5.14
N CYS A 38 13.18 -14.37 5.36
CA CYS A 38 12.73 -15.77 5.45
C CYS A 38 11.77 -16.20 4.32
N LYS A 39 12.08 -15.83 3.07
CA LYS A 39 11.26 -16.11 1.86
C LYS A 39 9.83 -15.54 1.91
N LYS A 40 9.63 -14.46 2.65
CA LYS A 40 8.37 -13.69 2.68
C LYS A 40 8.63 -12.22 2.35
N PRO A 41 7.71 -11.52 1.69
CA PRO A 41 7.82 -10.07 1.49
C PRO A 41 7.98 -9.36 2.83
N PHE A 42 9.00 -8.51 2.94
CA PHE A 42 9.37 -7.88 4.20
C PHE A 42 9.41 -6.35 4.12
N ARG A 43 10.02 -5.79 3.07
CA ARG A 43 10.01 -4.34 2.85
C ARG A 43 9.44 -3.98 1.50
N PHE A 44 8.60 -2.96 1.51
CA PHE A 44 8.11 -2.26 0.34
C PHE A 44 8.84 -0.92 0.27
N ILE A 45 9.59 -0.68 -0.79
CA ILE A 45 10.47 0.48 -0.90
C ILE A 45 10.09 1.25 -2.17
N LEU A 46 9.70 2.50 -2.01
CA LEU A 46 9.51 3.42 -3.11
C LEU A 46 10.81 4.18 -3.37
N LEU A 47 11.21 4.28 -4.63
CA LEU A 47 12.43 4.96 -5.08
C LEU A 47 12.08 5.97 -6.17
N SER A 48 12.62 7.18 -6.06
CA SER A 48 12.46 8.26 -7.05
C SER A 48 13.76 9.06 -7.11
N GLY A 49 14.61 8.80 -8.11
CA GLY A 49 15.98 9.31 -8.15
C GLY A 49 16.77 8.89 -6.90
N ASP A 50 17.33 9.86 -6.17
CA ASP A 50 18.10 9.65 -4.94
C ASP A 50 17.25 9.55 -3.67
N GLU A 51 15.94 9.79 -3.80
CA GLU A 51 14.98 9.75 -2.71
C GLU A 51 14.38 8.35 -2.54
N LYS A 52 14.02 8.02 -1.30
CA LYS A 52 13.36 6.76 -1.01
C LYS A 52 12.50 6.81 0.25
N ILE A 53 11.40 6.06 0.21
CA ILE A 53 10.62 5.73 1.41
C ILE A 53 10.64 4.21 1.59
N ILE A 54 11.04 3.78 2.78
CA ILE A 54 11.12 2.37 3.17
C ILE A 54 9.96 2.09 4.11
N PHE A 55 9.11 1.15 3.71
CA PHE A 55 8.03 0.62 4.53
C PHE A 55 8.33 -0.83 4.91
N ARG A 56 8.05 -1.17 6.16
CA ARG A 56 7.91 -2.56 6.59
C ARG A 56 6.54 -3.07 6.19
N ILE A 57 6.50 -4.25 5.60
CA ILE A 57 5.27 -5.01 5.37
C ILE A 57 4.96 -5.73 6.68
N ILE A 58 3.88 -5.31 7.33
CA ILE A 58 3.38 -5.92 8.57
C ILE A 58 2.53 -7.14 8.23
N GLU A 59 1.66 -6.99 7.24
CA GLU A 59 0.81 -8.06 6.74
C GLU A 59 0.61 -7.90 5.23
N TYR A 60 0.62 -9.01 4.52
CA TYR A 60 0.16 -9.10 3.14
C TYR A 60 -0.69 -10.37 3.01
N LYS A 61 -1.91 -10.21 2.48
CA LYS A 61 -2.80 -11.30 2.10
C LYS A 61 -3.18 -11.12 0.64
N SER A 62 -2.84 -12.11 -0.17
CA SER A 62 -3.08 -12.05 -1.62
C SER A 62 -4.57 -12.10 -1.95
N THR A 63 -4.93 -11.62 -3.14
CA THR A 63 -6.31 -11.73 -3.67
C THR A 63 -6.80 -13.18 -3.65
N SER A 64 -5.95 -14.14 -4.04
CA SER A 64 -6.25 -15.57 -4.06
C SER A 64 -6.47 -16.18 -2.69
N GLU A 65 -5.66 -15.79 -1.70
CA GLU A 65 -5.77 -16.27 -0.32
C GLU A 65 -7.08 -15.82 0.32
N LEU A 66 -7.47 -14.57 0.07
CA LEU A 66 -8.69 -13.99 0.58
C LEU A 66 -9.96 -14.49 -0.14
N ARG A 67 -9.82 -15.27 -1.22
CA ARG A 67 -10.92 -15.73 -2.08
C ARG A 67 -11.83 -14.58 -2.54
N ARG A 68 -11.25 -13.41 -2.76
CA ARG A 68 -11.96 -12.19 -3.15
C ARG A 68 -12.08 -12.09 -4.66
N ALA A 69 -13.04 -11.27 -5.10
CA ALA A 69 -13.14 -10.92 -6.50
C ALA A 69 -11.86 -10.21 -6.96
N SER A 70 -11.38 -10.58 -8.14
CA SER A 70 -10.29 -9.89 -8.80
C SER A 70 -10.69 -8.46 -9.17
N ILE A 71 -9.66 -7.63 -9.28
CA ILE A 71 -9.78 -6.24 -9.68
C ILE A 71 -10.07 -6.18 -11.18
N LYS A 72 -11.12 -5.47 -11.61
CA LYS A 72 -11.66 -5.57 -12.97
C LYS A 72 -11.26 -4.40 -13.87
N GLN A 73 -11.20 -3.20 -13.32
CA GLN A 73 -10.98 -1.97 -14.09
C GLN A 73 -9.62 -1.40 -13.76
N ASN A 74 -8.94 -0.76 -14.71
CA ASN A 74 -7.64 -0.14 -14.48
C ASN A 74 -7.73 1.29 -13.91
N ASN A 75 -8.94 1.83 -13.86
CA ASN A 75 -9.26 3.18 -13.45
C ASN A 75 -9.87 3.11 -12.05
N ARG A 76 -9.33 3.86 -11.09
CA ARG A 76 -9.75 3.81 -9.68
C ARG A 76 -9.54 5.16 -9.01
N GLU A 77 -10.33 5.40 -7.99
CA GLU A 77 -10.15 6.56 -7.12
C GLU A 77 -9.29 6.19 -5.92
N LEU A 78 -8.37 7.07 -5.53
CA LEU A 78 -7.58 6.94 -4.31
C LEU A 78 -8.25 7.72 -3.19
N VAL A 79 -8.71 7.02 -2.15
CA VAL A 79 -9.23 7.63 -0.92
C VAL A 79 -8.18 7.54 0.16
N VAL A 80 -7.82 8.69 0.73
CA VAL A 80 -6.81 8.82 1.78
C VAL A 80 -7.48 9.25 3.07
N SER A 81 -7.17 8.61 4.20
CA SER A 81 -7.78 8.93 5.50
C SER A 81 -6.77 8.93 6.64
N ASN A 82 -6.90 9.89 7.57
CA ASN A 82 -6.10 10.01 8.80
C ASN A 82 -4.60 10.27 8.59
N PHE A 83 -4.22 10.89 7.48
CA PHE A 83 -2.88 11.43 7.25
C PHE A 83 -2.89 12.94 7.55
N THR A 84 -2.71 13.30 8.82
CA THR A 84 -2.83 14.70 9.28
C THR A 84 -1.48 15.39 9.52
N SER A 85 -0.39 14.62 9.63
CA SER A 85 0.95 15.14 9.87
C SER A 85 1.66 15.53 8.57
N GLU A 86 2.70 16.35 8.66
CA GLU A 86 3.56 16.69 7.52
C GLU A 86 4.22 15.44 6.90
N LEU A 87 4.67 14.51 7.74
CA LEU A 87 5.16 13.21 7.28
C LEU A 87 4.07 12.41 6.56
N GLY A 88 2.83 12.48 7.06
CA GLY A 88 1.67 11.89 6.41
C GLY A 88 1.46 12.46 5.00
N ASN A 89 1.52 13.78 4.85
CA ASN A 89 1.39 14.45 3.55
C ASN A 89 2.50 14.03 2.57
N ILE A 90 3.74 13.91 3.03
CA ILE A 90 4.85 13.38 2.22
C ILE A 90 4.51 11.97 1.72
N ILE A 91 4.09 11.07 2.61
CA ILE A 91 3.75 9.69 2.27
C ILE A 91 2.62 9.65 1.25
N VAL A 92 1.56 10.45 1.46
CA VAL A 92 0.42 10.55 0.56
C VAL A 92 0.84 11.04 -0.82
N ASN A 93 1.69 12.07 -0.90
CA ASN A 93 2.22 12.57 -2.17
C ASN A 93 3.00 11.50 -2.94
N TRP A 94 3.72 10.60 -2.25
CA TRP A 94 4.39 9.47 -2.89
C TRP A 94 3.39 8.42 -3.39
N PHE A 95 2.35 8.10 -2.62
CA PHE A 95 1.31 7.16 -3.04
C PHE A 95 0.48 7.69 -4.23
N ILE A 96 0.16 8.99 -4.25
CA ILE A 96 -0.55 9.62 -5.37
C ILE A 96 0.22 9.44 -6.69
N LYS A 97 1.56 9.52 -6.67
CA LYS A 97 2.39 9.36 -7.88
C LYS A 97 2.39 7.95 -8.46
N ILE A 98 2.15 6.91 -7.65
CA ILE A 98 2.15 5.51 -8.10
C ILE A 98 0.77 4.99 -8.49
N PHE A 99 -0.31 5.63 -8.03
CA PHE A 99 -1.66 5.25 -8.37
C PHE A 99 -2.19 6.05 -9.56
N PRO A 100 -2.81 5.40 -10.57
CA PRO A 100 -3.47 6.12 -11.64
C PRO A 100 -4.68 6.86 -11.07
N ILE A 101 -4.66 8.19 -11.13
CA ILE A 101 -5.87 8.99 -10.92
C ILE A 101 -6.54 9.14 -12.27
N THR A 102 -7.74 8.60 -12.41
CA THR A 102 -8.49 8.65 -13.67
C THR A 102 -9.87 9.21 -13.43
N ASN A 103 -10.28 10.19 -14.22
CA ASN A 103 -11.58 10.88 -14.11
C ASN A 103 -12.75 10.08 -14.72
N ASN A 104 -12.63 8.75 -14.83
CA ASN A 104 -13.66 7.92 -15.45
C ASN A 104 -14.59 7.35 -14.38
N ASN A 105 -15.86 7.11 -14.72
CA ASN A 105 -16.82 6.43 -13.86
C ASN A 105 -16.31 5.02 -13.49
N THR A 106 -15.70 4.92 -12.32
CA THR A 106 -15.21 3.66 -11.76
C THR A 106 -15.92 3.44 -10.43
N ASN A 107 -16.24 2.18 -10.16
CA ASN A 107 -16.80 1.82 -8.87
C ASN A 107 -15.77 1.13 -7.97
N GLU A 108 -14.49 1.19 -8.31
CA GLU A 108 -13.38 0.63 -7.55
C GLU A 108 -12.56 1.75 -6.90
N ILE A 109 -12.33 1.62 -5.59
CA ILE A 109 -11.62 2.57 -4.76
C ILE A 109 -10.41 1.87 -4.17
N ILE A 110 -9.27 2.55 -4.19
CA ILE A 110 -8.10 2.20 -3.40
C ILE A 110 -8.16 3.04 -2.13
N SER A 111 -8.25 2.39 -0.98
CA SER A 111 -8.27 3.06 0.32
C SER A 111 -6.88 2.98 0.95
N LEU A 112 -6.33 4.15 1.28
CA LEU A 112 -5.13 4.32 2.08
C LEU A 112 -5.54 4.95 3.42
N THR A 113 -5.58 4.15 4.47
CA THR A 113 -6.00 4.62 5.80
C THR A 113 -4.85 4.48 6.78
N ASN A 114 -4.61 5.52 7.59
CA ASN A 114 -3.64 5.47 8.67
C ASN A 114 -4.33 5.27 10.03
N SER A 115 -3.86 4.32 10.84
CA SER A 115 -4.29 4.16 12.24
C SER A 115 -3.13 3.67 13.08
N GLU A 116 -2.80 4.40 14.14
CA GLU A 116 -1.65 4.11 15.03
C GLU A 116 -0.34 3.85 14.27
N ASP A 117 -0.07 4.65 13.24
CA ASP A 117 1.07 4.55 12.31
C ASP A 117 1.08 3.31 11.40
N TYR A 118 0.00 2.51 11.40
CA TYR A 118 -0.23 1.46 10.43
C TYR A 118 -1.01 2.01 9.24
N ILE A 119 -0.44 1.81 8.07
CA ILE A 119 -1.02 2.20 6.79
C ILE A 119 -1.71 0.98 6.20
N PHE A 120 -3.03 1.02 6.12
CA PHE A 120 -3.85 -0.02 5.51
C PHE A 120 -4.11 0.36 4.06
N LEU A 121 -3.62 -0.49 3.15
CA LEU A 121 -3.93 -0.42 1.73
C LEU A 121 -4.97 -1.50 1.41
N ARG A 122 -6.15 -1.07 0.95
CA ARG A 122 -7.28 -1.96 0.63
C ARG A 122 -7.88 -1.55 -0.71
N VAL A 123 -8.49 -2.50 -1.40
CA VAL A 123 -9.24 -2.21 -2.64
C VAL A 123 -10.69 -2.58 -2.39
N ASN A 124 -11.59 -1.64 -2.59
CA ASN A 124 -13.01 -1.83 -2.39
C ASN A 124 -13.74 -1.53 -3.68
N ARG A 125 -14.84 -2.25 -3.95
CA ARG A 125 -15.81 -1.88 -4.96
C ARG A 125 -17.04 -1.35 -4.27
N TYR A 126 -17.51 -0.16 -4.64
CA TYR A 126 -18.75 0.37 -4.12
C TYR A 126 -19.91 0.10 -5.07
N LYS A 127 -21.11 -0.02 -4.49
CA LYS A 127 -22.37 -0.05 -5.22
C LYS A 127 -23.33 0.90 -4.54
N ILE A 128 -23.78 1.91 -5.27
CA ILE A 128 -24.80 2.83 -4.81
C ILE A 128 -26.15 2.11 -4.96
N GLU A 129 -26.84 1.87 -3.86
CA GLU A 129 -28.19 1.28 -3.88
C GLU A 129 -29.28 2.35 -3.83
N SER A 130 -29.02 3.44 -3.11
CA SER A 130 -29.87 4.63 -3.07
C SER A 130 -29.00 5.88 -2.81
N LYS A 131 -29.62 7.07 -2.75
CA LYS A 131 -28.91 8.31 -2.42
C LYS A 131 -28.20 8.29 -1.06
N GLU A 132 -28.68 7.49 -0.13
CA GLU A 132 -28.18 7.42 1.25
C GLU A 132 -27.42 6.13 1.55
N ASN A 133 -27.54 5.11 0.68
CA ASN A 133 -26.98 3.79 0.91
C ASN A 133 -25.95 3.41 -0.15
N VAL A 134 -24.72 3.22 0.32
CA VAL A 134 -23.60 2.72 -0.47
C VAL A 134 -23.06 1.45 0.19
N ILE A 135 -23.03 0.36 -0.55
CA ILE A 135 -22.42 -0.89 -0.11
C ILE A 135 -20.98 -0.94 -0.59
N LEU A 136 -20.05 -1.26 0.32
CA LEU A 136 -18.66 -1.56 -0.01
C LEU A 136 -18.43 -3.07 -0.02
N GLN A 137 -17.93 -3.56 -1.15
CA GLN A 137 -17.44 -4.92 -1.32
C GLN A 137 -15.91 -4.89 -1.33
N ASP A 138 -15.29 -5.52 -0.34
CA ASP A 138 -13.83 -5.59 -0.25
C ASP A 138 -13.28 -6.64 -1.24
N ILE A 139 -12.38 -6.20 -2.12
CA ILE A 139 -11.85 -6.94 -3.27
C ILE A 139 -10.31 -6.91 -3.30
N GLY A 140 -9.69 -7.73 -4.15
CA GLY A 140 -8.23 -7.70 -4.30
C GLY A 140 -7.48 -8.14 -3.04
N PHE A 141 -6.29 -7.57 -2.85
CA PHE A 141 -5.36 -7.94 -1.78
C PHE A 141 -5.43 -6.98 -0.60
N HIS A 142 -4.96 -7.46 0.55
CA HIS A 142 -4.80 -6.65 1.76
C HIS A 142 -3.33 -6.46 2.04
N MET A 143 -2.93 -5.22 2.33
CA MET A 143 -1.58 -4.92 2.76
C MET A 143 -1.57 -3.93 3.91
N THR A 144 -0.80 -4.23 4.94
CA THR A 144 -0.59 -3.36 6.08
C THR A 144 0.88 -2.98 6.12
N LEU A 145 1.16 -1.69 6.09
CA LEU A 145 2.50 -1.12 6.01
C LEU A 145 2.80 -0.28 7.26
N ARG A 146 4.09 -0.13 7.56
CA ARG A 146 4.57 0.81 8.56
C ARG A 146 5.84 1.48 8.07
N VAL A 147 5.93 2.81 8.16
CA VAL A 147 7.06 3.56 7.61
C VAL A 147 8.31 3.36 8.47
N GLU A 148 9.40 2.82 7.95
CA GLU A 148 10.67 2.68 8.70
C GLU A 148 11.58 3.89 8.52
N ARG A 149 11.66 4.42 7.29
CA ARG A 149 12.62 5.45 6.94
C ARG A 149 12.17 6.26 5.73
N ILE A 150 12.44 7.56 5.77
CA ILE A 150 12.21 8.48 4.66
C ILE A 150 13.54 9.19 4.37
N LYS A 151 13.98 9.18 3.11
CA LYS A 151 15.13 9.95 2.62
C LYS A 151 14.67 10.85 1.48
N LEU A 152 14.77 12.16 1.68
CA LEU A 152 14.40 13.20 0.71
C LEU A 152 15.59 14.14 0.55
N GLY A 153 16.21 14.17 -0.63
CA GLY A 153 17.49 14.85 -0.84
C GLY A 153 18.54 14.52 0.23
N THR A 154 18.98 15.55 0.96
CA THR A 154 19.94 15.45 2.08
C THR A 154 19.28 15.03 3.41
N GLN A 155 17.96 15.15 3.52
CA GLN A 155 17.23 14.75 4.71
C GLN A 155 17.08 13.24 4.77
N ASN A 156 17.30 12.69 5.97
CA ASN A 156 17.28 11.25 6.17
C ASN A 156 16.73 10.94 7.56
N MET A 157 15.45 10.59 7.60
CA MET A 157 14.67 10.39 8.82
C MET A 157 14.45 8.89 9.07
N LYS A 158 14.89 8.41 10.23
CA LYS A 158 14.53 7.07 10.73
C LYS A 158 13.34 7.20 11.67
N ILE A 159 12.25 6.53 11.35
CA ILE A 159 11.04 6.57 12.16
C ILE A 159 11.21 5.60 13.32
N LYS A 160 11.03 6.11 14.55
CA LYS A 160 11.01 5.30 15.76
C LYS A 160 9.58 5.19 16.23
N PHE A 161 9.16 3.97 16.49
CA PHE A 161 7.84 3.70 17.03
C PHE A 161 7.95 3.39 18.50
N LYS A 162 7.08 3.98 19.31
CA LYS A 162 6.86 3.52 20.68
C LYS A 162 6.00 2.26 20.57
N GLU A 163 6.51 1.12 21.03
CA GLU A 163 5.64 -0.02 21.28
C GLU A 163 4.73 0.39 22.44
N LYS A 164 3.45 0.62 22.18
CA LYS A 164 2.46 0.63 23.26
C LYS A 164 2.46 -0.79 23.79
N HIS A 165 2.91 -0.97 25.03
CA HIS A 165 2.97 -2.25 25.71
C HIS A 165 1.69 -3.06 25.43
N LYS A 166 1.86 -4.28 24.89
CA LYS A 166 0.87 -5.34 25.04
C LYS A 166 0.55 -5.40 26.54
N ILE A 167 -0.62 -4.95 26.94
CA ILE A 167 -1.14 -5.30 28.26
C ILE A 167 -1.21 -6.83 28.24
N LEU A 168 -0.36 -7.41 29.06
CA LEU A 168 -0.28 -8.84 29.28
C LEU A 168 -1.67 -9.33 29.66
N THR A 169 -2.11 -10.36 28.95
CA THR A 169 -3.20 -11.21 29.41
C THR A 169 -2.69 -11.91 30.67
N GLU A 170 -3.16 -11.46 31.82
CA GLU A 170 -3.10 -12.13 33.13
C GLU A 170 -4.48 -11.84 33.76
N LYS A 171 -5.35 -12.78 34.14
CA LYS A 171 -5.36 -14.24 34.26
C LYS A 171 -6.76 -14.73 33.89
#